data_AF-A0A3C1RBU6-F1
#
_entry.id   AF-A0A3C1RBU6-F1
#
_cell.length_a   1.000
_cell.length_b   1.000
_cell.length_c   1.000
_cell.angle_alpha   90.00
_cell.angle_beta   90.00
_cell.angle_gamma   90.00
#
_symmetry.space_group_name_H-M   'P 1'
#
loop_
_entity.id
_entity.type
_entity.pdbx_description
1 polymer ?
#
loop_
_entity_poly.entity_id
_entity_poly.type
_entity_poly.pdbx_seq_one_letter_code
_entity_poly.pdbx_strand_id
1 'polypeptide(L)'
;MENNIISVGIFFDGTGNNGMNATSHNKPLRNNESYYGNITNIYKLFKLFKSDEKKYVGGIGTVAGNEDSDFAMATCKNPAGYHGYSSDDKLEEAFSFIKKTIEDDTREYQLYIYGFSRGAMLARTFCNKIIQHTSEFSEKKIKIKFLGIFDTVESAAF
;
A
#
# COMPACT_ATOMS: atom_id res chain seq x y z
N MET A 1 -16.16 -22.77 17.80
CA MET A 1 -16.40 -21.31 17.85
C MET A 1 -15.77 -20.73 16.62
N GLU A 2 -16.56 -20.25 15.67
CA GLU A 2 -16.01 -19.53 14.53
C GLU A 2 -15.26 -18.31 15.05
N ASN A 3 -13.99 -18.20 14.65
CA ASN A 3 -13.13 -17.11 15.08
C ASN A 3 -13.72 -15.81 14.52
N ASN A 4 -14.24 -14.91 15.35
CA ASN A 4 -14.96 -13.70 14.91
C ASN A 4 -14.06 -12.57 14.41
N ILE A 5 -12.79 -12.88 14.15
CA ILE A 5 -11.74 -11.93 13.80
C ILE A 5 -11.27 -12.24 12.39
N ILE A 6 -11.18 -11.21 11.56
CA ILE A 6 -10.54 -11.23 10.24
C ILE A 6 -9.26 -10.41 10.35
N SER A 7 -8.12 -11.05 10.16
CA SER A 7 -6.81 -10.41 10.11
C SER A 7 -6.52 -9.89 8.71
N VAL A 8 -6.11 -8.62 8.60
CA VAL A 8 -5.89 -7.96 7.32
C VAL A 8 -4.52 -7.28 7.30
N GLY A 9 -3.66 -7.68 6.36
CA GLY A 9 -2.33 -7.09 6.17
C GLY A 9 -2.29 -6.09 5.02
N ILE A 10 -1.72 -4.90 5.22
CA ILE A 10 -1.57 -3.88 4.16
C ILE A 10 -0.13 -3.39 4.11
N PHE A 11 0.48 -3.42 2.94
CA PHE A 11 1.92 -3.25 2.75
C PHE A 11 2.22 -2.20 1.69
N PHE A 12 2.64 -1.01 2.11
CA PHE A 12 2.97 0.12 1.23
C PHE A 12 4.49 0.20 0.98
N ASP A 13 4.93 -0.11 -0.25
CA ASP A 13 6.36 -0.08 -0.58
C ASP A 13 6.91 1.35 -0.77
N GLY A 14 8.24 1.47 -0.75
CA GLY A 14 8.93 2.74 -0.95
C GLY A 14 8.89 3.24 -2.38
N THR A 15 9.03 4.54 -2.61
CA THR A 15 9.09 5.17 -3.95
C THR A 15 10.04 4.42 -4.89
N GLY A 16 9.59 4.17 -6.12
CA GLY A 16 10.37 3.44 -7.13
C GLY A 16 10.55 1.95 -6.84
N ASN A 17 10.02 1.41 -5.73
CA ASN A 17 10.13 -0.01 -5.41
C ASN A 17 8.84 -0.74 -5.76
N ASN A 18 8.98 -1.90 -6.39
CA ASN A 18 7.88 -2.80 -6.68
C ASN A 18 8.35 -4.25 -6.68
N GLY A 19 7.97 -5.02 -5.67
CA GLY A 19 8.39 -6.40 -5.53
C GLY A 19 7.85 -7.34 -6.61
N MET A 20 6.74 -6.99 -7.26
CA MET A 20 6.25 -7.73 -8.43
C MET A 20 7.14 -7.45 -9.65
N ASN A 21 7.58 -6.21 -9.85
CA ASN A 21 8.52 -5.84 -10.93
C ASN A 21 9.91 -6.46 -10.68
N ALA A 22 10.42 -6.34 -9.45
CA ALA A 22 11.71 -6.89 -9.04
C ALA A 22 11.82 -8.42 -9.18
N THR A 23 10.68 -9.12 -9.21
CA THR A 23 10.62 -10.58 -9.43
C THR A 23 10.15 -10.95 -10.85
N SER A 24 9.92 -9.96 -11.72
CA SER A 24 9.45 -10.19 -13.08
C SER A 24 10.59 -10.54 -14.05
N HIS A 25 10.33 -11.55 -14.88
CA HIS A 25 11.20 -11.91 -16.00
C HIS A 25 11.02 -10.94 -17.19
N ASN A 26 9.79 -10.45 -17.39
CA ASN A 26 9.46 -9.51 -18.44
C ASN A 26 9.68 -8.09 -17.94
N LYS A 27 10.57 -7.36 -18.61
CA LYS A 27 10.93 -5.98 -18.26
C LYS A 27 10.54 -5.05 -19.41
N PRO A 28 9.94 -3.89 -19.13
CA PRO A 28 9.75 -2.85 -20.12
C PRO A 28 11.08 -2.41 -20.75
N LEU A 29 11.03 -1.75 -21.91
CA LEU A 29 12.23 -1.32 -22.64
C LEU A 29 12.91 -0.10 -22.00
N ARG A 30 12.13 0.76 -21.33
CA ARG A 30 12.59 1.99 -20.69
C ARG A 30 12.05 2.08 -19.26
N ASN A 31 12.65 2.96 -18.46
CA ASN A 31 12.25 3.29 -17.08
C ASN A 31 11.83 2.03 -16.30
N ASN A 32 12.79 1.15 -16.07
CA ASN A 32 12.53 -0.18 -15.50
C ASN A 32 13.43 -0.44 -14.29
N GLU A 33 13.82 0.62 -13.59
CA GLU A 33 14.67 0.59 -12.41
C GLU A 33 14.09 -0.32 -11.31
N SER A 34 12.76 -0.31 -11.13
CA SER A 34 12.08 -1.17 -10.15
C SER A 34 12.20 -2.67 -10.45
N TYR A 35 12.54 -3.05 -11.69
CA TYR A 35 12.75 -4.44 -12.11
C TYR A 35 14.17 -4.95 -11.84
N TYR A 36 15.13 -4.04 -11.62
CA TYR A 36 16.50 -4.36 -11.25
C TYR A 36 16.78 -4.13 -9.76
N GLY A 37 15.87 -3.45 -9.06
CA GLY A 37 15.90 -3.30 -7.61
C GLY A 37 15.79 -4.62 -6.87
N ASN A 38 16.40 -4.69 -5.68
CA ASN A 38 16.16 -5.80 -4.75
C ASN A 38 14.76 -5.69 -4.14
N ILE A 39 14.16 -6.84 -3.81
CA ILE A 39 12.92 -6.84 -3.03
C ILE A 39 13.12 -6.16 -1.66
N THR A 40 12.25 -5.22 -1.32
CA THR A 40 12.31 -4.48 -0.06
C THR A 40 11.83 -5.35 1.12
N ASN A 41 12.05 -4.87 2.34
CA ASN A 41 11.51 -5.51 3.53
C ASN A 41 9.97 -5.52 3.52
N ILE A 42 9.32 -4.56 2.86
CA ILE A 42 7.86 -4.54 2.72
C ILE A 42 7.38 -5.72 1.89
N TYR A 43 7.97 -5.96 0.72
CA TYR A 43 7.59 -7.11 -0.09
C TYR A 43 7.93 -8.45 0.58
N LYS A 44 9.08 -8.54 1.27
CA LYS A 44 9.44 -9.73 2.07
C LYS A 44 8.39 -10.00 3.16
N LEU A 45 8.00 -8.97 3.92
CA LEU A 45 6.98 -9.08 4.94
C LEU A 45 5.64 -9.50 4.33
N PHE A 46 5.21 -8.89 3.23
CA PHE A 46 3.98 -9.28 2.52
C PHE A 46 3.98 -10.77 2.13
N LYS A 47 5.10 -11.30 1.62
CA LYS A 47 5.22 -12.71 1.26
C LYS A 47 5.15 -13.64 2.48
N LEU A 48 5.76 -13.25 3.60
CA LEU A 48 5.82 -14.04 4.83
C LEU A 48 4.55 -13.91 5.71
N PHE A 49 3.81 -12.82 5.57
CA PHE A 49 2.67 -12.51 6.43
C PHE A 49 1.53 -13.50 6.19
N LYS A 50 1.07 -14.09 7.28
CA LYS A 50 -0.09 -14.99 7.34
C LYS A 50 -1.26 -14.21 7.93
N SER A 51 -2.30 -14.04 7.14
CA SER A 51 -3.54 -13.40 7.50
C SER A 51 -4.67 -13.94 6.64
N ASP A 52 -5.91 -13.64 7.01
CA ASP A 52 -7.07 -14.01 6.22
C ASP A 52 -7.06 -13.24 4.89
N GLU A 53 -6.76 -11.94 4.96
CA GLU A 53 -6.69 -11.06 3.79
C GLU A 53 -5.38 -10.26 3.79
N LYS A 54 -4.83 -9.97 2.60
CA LYS A 54 -3.66 -9.09 2.49
C LYS A 54 -3.53 -8.37 1.16
N LYS A 55 -2.97 -7.16 1.20
CA LYS A 55 -2.72 -6.31 0.04
C LYS A 55 -1.31 -5.75 0.03
N TYR A 56 -0.60 -5.99 -1.07
CA TYR A 56 0.62 -5.28 -1.42
C TYR A 56 0.30 -4.10 -2.33
N VAL A 57 0.84 -2.93 -1.99
CA VAL A 57 0.73 -1.68 -2.76
C VAL A 57 2.14 -1.29 -3.17
N GLY A 58 2.38 -1.28 -4.49
CA GLY A 58 3.68 -0.88 -5.05
C GLY A 58 4.00 0.58 -4.72
N GLY A 59 5.28 0.91 -4.73
CA GLY A 59 5.77 2.25 -4.44
C GLY A 59 5.26 3.30 -5.42
N ILE A 60 5.18 4.54 -4.94
CA ILE A 60 4.90 5.71 -5.79
C ILE A 60 5.87 5.71 -6.97
N GLY A 61 5.33 5.96 -8.17
CA GLY A 61 6.09 5.92 -9.41
C GLY A 61 6.28 4.55 -10.03
N THR A 62 5.66 3.49 -9.48
CA THR A 62 5.67 2.16 -10.11
C THR A 62 4.26 1.63 -10.35
N VAL A 63 4.06 0.87 -11.42
CA VAL A 63 2.87 0.04 -11.64
C VAL A 63 3.36 -1.33 -12.09
N ALA A 64 2.75 -2.40 -11.56
CA ALA A 64 3.19 -3.75 -11.85
C ALA A 64 3.13 -4.03 -13.38
N GLY A 65 4.22 -4.52 -13.96
CA GLY A 65 4.31 -4.86 -15.38
C GLY A 65 4.36 -3.67 -16.35
N ASN A 66 4.39 -2.43 -15.86
CA ASN A 66 4.52 -1.21 -16.67
C ASN A 66 5.86 -0.51 -16.43
N GLU A 67 6.19 0.47 -17.28
CA GLU A 67 7.31 1.39 -17.06
C GLU A 67 7.13 2.20 -15.77
N ASP A 68 8.22 2.52 -15.10
CA ASP A 68 8.27 3.41 -13.95
C ASP A 68 8.12 4.87 -14.38
N SER A 69 7.71 5.71 -13.44
CA SER A 69 7.45 7.13 -13.65
C SER A 69 8.30 8.00 -12.72
N ASP A 70 9.42 8.50 -13.25
CA ASP A 70 10.29 9.47 -12.56
C ASP A 70 9.51 10.71 -12.11
N PHE A 71 8.57 11.16 -12.93
CA PHE A 71 7.71 12.30 -12.60
C PHE A 71 6.89 12.03 -11.33
N ALA A 72 6.26 10.87 -11.22
CA ALA A 72 5.51 10.51 -10.02
C ALA A 72 6.44 10.24 -8.82
N MET A 73 7.62 9.66 -9.05
CA MET A 73 8.63 9.52 -8.00
C MET A 73 9.10 10.88 -7.47
N ALA A 74 9.18 11.91 -8.31
CA ALA A 74 9.59 13.25 -7.88
C ALA A 74 8.43 14.03 -7.23
N THR A 75 7.23 13.97 -7.80
CA THR A 75 6.13 14.90 -7.49
C THR A 75 5.00 14.28 -6.66
N CYS A 76 4.97 12.96 -6.50
CA CYS A 76 3.84 12.19 -5.99
C CYS A 76 2.54 12.30 -6.80
N LYS A 77 2.59 12.92 -7.99
CA LYS A 77 1.44 13.08 -8.90
C LYS A 77 1.63 12.25 -10.15
N ASN A 78 0.53 11.86 -10.78
CA ASN A 78 0.60 11.21 -12.08
C ASN A 78 1.06 12.19 -13.16
N PRO A 79 1.83 11.73 -14.16
CA PRO A 79 1.91 12.42 -15.45
C PRO A 79 0.51 12.59 -16.06
N ALA A 80 0.32 13.62 -16.87
CA ALA A 80 -0.96 13.88 -17.53
C ALA A 80 -1.42 12.67 -18.37
N GLY A 81 -2.63 12.16 -18.11
CA GLY A 81 -3.21 11.01 -18.81
C GLY A 81 -2.76 9.64 -18.28
N TYR A 82 -1.96 9.59 -17.21
CA TYR A 82 -1.53 8.35 -16.55
C TYR A 82 -2.21 8.21 -15.18
N HIS A 83 -2.32 6.96 -14.72
CA HIS A 83 -2.93 6.61 -13.44
C HIS A 83 -2.16 5.47 -12.77
N GLY A 84 -2.34 5.32 -11.47
CA GLY A 84 -1.77 4.23 -10.68
C GLY A 84 -0.39 4.54 -10.09
N TYR A 85 0.24 5.67 -10.43
CA TYR A 85 1.61 5.99 -9.98
C TYR A 85 1.64 6.91 -8.76
N SER A 86 0.64 7.77 -8.60
CA SER A 86 0.59 8.84 -7.60
C SER A 86 0.39 8.34 -6.16
N SER A 87 0.64 9.22 -5.18
CA SER A 87 0.28 8.94 -3.77
C SER A 87 -1.21 8.65 -3.61
N ASP A 88 -2.06 9.40 -4.32
CA ASP A 88 -3.51 9.29 -4.23
C ASP A 88 -4.00 7.96 -4.80
N ASP A 89 -3.46 7.52 -5.94
CA ASP A 89 -3.79 6.20 -6.48
C ASP A 89 -3.37 5.06 -5.54
N LYS A 90 -2.20 5.18 -4.89
CA LYS A 90 -1.73 4.16 -3.94
C LYS A 90 -2.61 4.08 -2.70
N LEU A 91 -3.09 5.23 -2.20
CA LEU A 91 -4.05 5.27 -1.10
C LEU A 91 -5.40 4.71 -1.54
N GLU A 92 -5.90 5.13 -2.69
CA GLU A 92 -7.17 4.66 -3.25
C GLU A 92 -7.16 3.14 -3.47
N GLU A 93 -6.05 2.58 -3.96
CA GLU A 93 -5.87 1.14 -4.10
C GLU A 93 -6.03 0.40 -2.76
N ALA A 94 -5.50 0.96 -1.67
CA ALA A 94 -5.64 0.39 -0.33
C ALA A 94 -7.05 0.56 0.25
N PHE A 95 -7.70 1.72 0.04
CA PHE A 95 -9.08 1.95 0.49
C PHE A 95 -10.08 1.08 -0.25
N SER A 96 -9.94 1.00 -1.57
CA SER A 96 -10.74 0.10 -2.42
C SER A 96 -10.60 -1.36 -2.00
N PHE A 97 -9.42 -1.78 -1.56
CA PHE A 97 -9.22 -3.11 -0.97
C PHE A 97 -9.98 -3.26 0.35
N ILE A 98 -9.78 -2.35 1.31
CA ILE A 98 -10.45 -2.44 2.61
C ILE A 98 -11.97 -2.36 2.50
N LYS A 99 -12.51 -1.53 1.61
CA LYS A 99 -13.95 -1.44 1.37
C LYS A 99 -14.56 -2.75 0.90
N LYS A 100 -13.82 -3.53 0.09
CA LYS A 100 -14.24 -4.86 -0.36
C LYS A 100 -14.00 -5.94 0.69
N THR A 101 -13.05 -5.75 1.60
CA THR A 101 -12.78 -6.70 2.69
C THR A 101 -13.80 -6.57 3.82
N ILE A 102 -14.25 -5.34 4.12
CA ILE A 102 -15.14 -5.05 5.26
C ILE A 102 -16.59 -5.04 4.80
N GLU A 103 -17.13 -6.23 4.55
CA GLU A 103 -18.51 -6.42 4.09
C GLU A 103 -19.45 -6.87 5.23
N ASP A 104 -18.92 -7.60 6.23
CA ASP A 104 -19.69 -8.16 7.34
C ASP A 104 -19.48 -7.39 8.64
N ASP A 105 -20.56 -6.77 9.15
CA ASP A 105 -20.56 -5.90 10.34
C ASP A 105 -20.57 -6.67 11.67
N THR A 106 -20.76 -7.98 11.61
CA THR A 106 -20.73 -8.85 12.79
C THR A 106 -19.30 -9.20 13.22
N ARG A 107 -18.35 -9.14 12.27
CA ARG A 107 -16.93 -9.50 12.41
C ARG A 107 -16.09 -8.35 12.94
N GLU A 108 -14.99 -8.65 13.61
CA GLU A 108 -13.94 -7.68 13.93
C GLU A 108 -12.80 -7.77 12.90
N TYR A 109 -12.37 -6.65 12.34
CA TYR A 109 -11.26 -6.57 11.40
C TYR A 109 -10.01 -6.01 12.08
N GLN A 110 -8.95 -6.79 12.09
CA GLN A 110 -7.68 -6.45 12.72
C GLN A 110 -6.63 -6.12 11.65
N LEU A 111 -6.30 -4.84 11.55
CA LEU A 111 -5.39 -4.33 10.53
C LEU A 111 -3.94 -4.35 11.00
N TYR A 112 -3.06 -4.87 10.17
CA TYR A 112 -1.60 -4.88 10.34
C TYR A 112 -1.00 -4.14 9.15
N ILE A 113 -0.52 -2.93 9.38
CA ILE A 113 -0.17 -2.00 8.32
C ILE A 113 1.32 -1.75 8.36
N TYR A 114 1.98 -1.84 7.21
CA TYR A 114 3.42 -1.66 7.07
C TYR A 114 3.73 -0.67 5.96
N GLY A 115 4.78 0.14 6.14
CA GLY A 115 5.23 1.03 5.09
C GLY A 115 6.70 1.40 5.18
N PHE A 116 7.33 1.66 4.03
CA PHE A 116 8.74 2.09 3.91
C PHE A 116 8.86 3.41 3.14
N SER A 117 9.72 4.34 3.57
CA SER A 117 9.96 5.63 2.89
C SER A 117 8.66 6.42 2.69
N ARG A 118 8.28 6.77 1.46
CA ARG A 118 6.96 7.38 1.20
C ARG A 118 5.81 6.41 1.36
N GLY A 119 6.03 5.09 1.23
CA GLY A 119 5.04 4.09 1.62
C GLY A 119 4.69 4.14 3.11
N ALA A 120 5.66 4.49 3.97
CA ALA A 120 5.41 4.75 5.39
C ALA A 120 4.54 5.98 5.64
N MET A 121 4.72 7.03 4.84
CA MET A 121 3.85 8.20 4.84
C MET A 121 2.43 7.82 4.40
N LEU A 122 2.25 7.04 3.32
CA LEU A 122 0.94 6.52 2.90
C LEU A 122 0.29 5.66 4.00
N ALA A 123 1.05 4.78 4.65
CA ALA A 123 0.56 3.95 5.76
C ALA A 123 0.02 4.81 6.92
N ARG A 124 0.72 5.89 7.29
CA ARG A 124 0.27 6.83 8.34
C ARG A 124 -0.98 7.58 7.92
N THR A 125 -1.03 8.10 6.69
CA THR A 125 -2.20 8.79 6.14
C THR A 125 -3.41 7.87 6.08
N PHE A 126 -3.22 6.63 5.66
CA PHE A 126 -4.24 5.59 5.60
C PHE A 126 -4.81 5.29 7.00
N CYS A 127 -3.94 5.04 7.98
CA CYS A 127 -4.35 4.85 9.38
C CYS A 127 -5.15 6.04 9.90
N ASN A 128 -4.69 7.26 9.66
CA ASN A 128 -5.37 8.46 10.12
C ASN A 128 -6.78 8.58 9.54
N LYS A 129 -6.94 8.36 8.23
CA LYS A 129 -8.24 8.38 7.56
C LYS A 129 -9.19 7.27 8.02
N ILE A 130 -8.68 6.07 8.36
CA ILE A 130 -9.52 4.99 8.91
C ILE A 130 -10.07 5.33 10.29
N ILE A 131 -9.25 5.89 11.18
CA ILE A 131 -9.67 6.15 12.57
C ILE A 131 -10.49 7.43 12.73
N GLN A 132 -10.58 8.26 11.68
CA GLN A 132 -11.42 9.46 11.73
C GLN A 132 -12.88 9.09 11.98
N HIS A 133 -13.52 9.81 12.90
CA HIS A 133 -14.94 9.61 13.25
C HIS A 133 -15.89 9.83 12.06
N THR A 134 -15.46 10.62 11.07
CA THR A 134 -16.19 10.89 9.83
C THR A 134 -15.90 9.87 8.73
N SER A 135 -15.05 8.87 8.98
CA SER A 135 -14.77 7.84 7.98
C SER A 135 -16.00 6.98 7.75
N GLU A 136 -16.14 6.43 6.54
CA GLU A 136 -17.20 5.45 6.23
C GLU A 136 -17.07 4.14 7.04
N PHE A 137 -15.97 4.01 7.78
CA PHE A 137 -15.62 2.86 8.60
C PHE A 137 -15.89 3.07 10.10
N SER A 138 -16.38 4.23 10.52
CA SER A 138 -16.52 4.59 11.94
C SER A 138 -17.47 3.67 12.72
N GLU A 139 -18.51 3.16 12.06
CA GLU A 139 -19.47 2.20 12.64
C GLU A 139 -19.00 0.73 12.53
N LYS A 140 -17.88 0.48 11.86
CA LYS A 140 -17.33 -0.87 11.66
C LYS A 140 -16.40 -1.24 12.81
N LYS A 141 -16.35 -2.53 13.17
CA LYS A 141 -15.45 -3.05 14.21
C LYS A 141 -14.03 -3.22 13.67
N ILE A 142 -13.32 -2.11 13.47
CA ILE A 142 -11.94 -2.10 12.95
C ILE A 142 -10.96 -1.76 14.07
N LYS A 143 -9.86 -2.49 14.13
CA LYS A 143 -8.73 -2.19 15.02
C LYS A 143 -7.41 -2.23 14.26
N ILE A 144 -6.67 -1.13 14.29
CA ILE A 144 -5.26 -1.15 13.86
C ILE A 144 -4.46 -1.80 14.98
N LYS A 145 -3.98 -3.03 14.75
CA LYS A 145 -3.24 -3.83 15.73
C LYS A 145 -1.75 -3.53 15.70
N PHE A 146 -1.22 -3.19 14.53
CA PHE A 146 0.19 -2.89 14.35
C PHE A 146 0.39 -1.90 13.20
N LEU A 147 1.28 -0.93 13.40
CA LEU A 147 1.75 -0.01 12.38
C LEU A 147 3.28 -0.07 12.31
N GLY A 148 3.80 -0.83 11.34
CA GLY A 148 5.22 -1.06 11.13
C GLY A 148 5.82 -0.09 10.11
N ILE A 149 6.54 0.92 10.61
CA ILE A 149 7.05 2.01 9.79
C ILE A 149 8.56 1.92 9.65
N PHE A 150 9.07 1.98 8.42
CA PHE A 150 10.49 1.99 8.11
C PHE A 150 10.86 3.33 7.44
N ASP A 151 11.69 4.13 8.11
CA ASP A 151 12.30 5.37 7.58
C ASP A 151 11.31 6.29 6.83
N THR A 152 10.35 6.91 7.54
CA THR A 152 9.33 7.74 6.88
C THR A 152 9.96 8.93 6.16
N VAL A 153 9.66 9.08 4.87
CA VAL A 153 10.01 10.27 4.09
C VAL A 153 8.73 10.98 3.69
N GLU A 154 8.62 12.26 4.02
CA GLU A 154 7.55 13.14 3.56
C GLU A 154 7.91 13.72 2.19
N SER A 155 6.93 13.90 1.33
CA SER A 155 7.11 14.63 0.08
C SER A 155 5.87 15.47 -0.22
N ALA A 156 6.04 16.79 -0.22
CA ALA A 156 5.01 17.82 -0.35
C ALA A 156 3.82 17.65 0.62
N ALA A 157 3.42 18.73 1.31
CA ALA A 157 2.31 18.67 2.25
C ALA A 157 1.02 18.21 1.53
N PHE A 158 0.31 17.24 2.17
CA PHE A 158 -1.02 16.80 1.79
C PHE A 158 -2.08 17.84 2.18
#